data_AF-A0A269XIL6-F1
#
_entry.id   AF-A0A269XIL6-F1
#
_cell.length_a   1.000
_cell.length_b   1.000
_cell.length_c   1.000
_cell.angle_alpha   90.00
_cell.angle_beta   90.00
_cell.angle_gamma   90.00
#
_symmetry.space_group_name_H-M   'P 1'
#
loop_
_entity.id
_entity.type
_entity.pdbx_description
1 polymer ?
#
loop_
_entity_poly.entity_id
_entity_poly.type
_entity_poly.pdbx_seq_one_letter_code
_entity_poly.pdbx_strand_id
1 'polypeptide(L)'
;ITLIVGGGYHGKSTLLEALERGVYNHIAGDGREYVITQHDAMKIRAEDGRSIEKVNIQPFIDHLPGKKDTTEFSTENASGSTSQAANVMEALEAQTSLLLIDEDTSATNFMIRDGR
;
A
#
# COMPACT_ATOMS: atom_id res chain seq x y z
N ILE A 1 12.58 3.95 6.90
CA ILE A 1 11.64 4.71 6.04
C ILE A 1 12.47 5.52 5.07
N THR A 2 12.20 5.40 3.77
CA THR A 2 12.86 6.16 2.71
C THR A 2 11.79 6.97 1.98
N LEU A 3 12.02 8.27 1.80
CA LEU A 3 11.10 9.15 1.07
C LEU A 3 11.71 9.53 -0.28
N ILE A 4 10.95 9.31 -1.35
CA ILE A 4 11.31 9.73 -2.71
C ILE A 4 10.47 10.98 -3.02
N VAL A 5 11.12 12.15 -2.99
CA VAL A 5 10.47 13.45 -3.18
C VAL A 5 10.93 14.14 -4.46
N GLY A 6 10.11 15.05 -4.98
CA GLY A 6 10.36 15.75 -6.23
C GLY A 6 9.08 16.26 -6.88
N GLY A 7 9.22 17.17 -7.84
CA GLY A 7 8.09 17.73 -8.59
C GLY A 7 7.26 16.67 -9.33
N GLY A 8 6.05 17.05 -9.76
CA GLY A 8 5.26 16.23 -10.67
C GLY A 8 6.08 15.89 -11.93
N TYR A 9 5.97 14.66 -12.41
CA TYR A 9 6.68 14.17 -13.60
C TYR A 9 8.22 14.11 -13.51
N HIS A 10 8.82 14.22 -12.32
CA HIS A 10 10.27 14.07 -12.13
C HIS A 10 10.73 12.59 -11.98
N GLY A 11 9.92 11.62 -12.41
CA GLY A 11 10.29 10.19 -12.43
C GLY A 11 10.15 9.43 -11.10
N LYS A 12 9.48 10.00 -10.08
CA LYS A 12 9.29 9.34 -8.77
C LYS A 12 8.57 7.99 -8.88
N SER A 13 7.39 7.98 -9.50
CA SER A 13 6.60 6.75 -9.69
C SER A 13 7.30 5.77 -10.62
N THR A 14 8.06 6.25 -11.61
CA THR A 14 8.90 5.40 -12.47
C THR A 14 9.97 4.67 -11.67
N LEU A 15 10.65 5.36 -10.74
CA LEU A 15 11.61 4.74 -9.84
C LEU A 15 10.92 3.72 -8.91
N LEU A 16 9.77 4.08 -8.35
CA LEU A 16 9.03 3.19 -7.44
C LEU A 16 8.50 1.94 -8.17
N GLU A 17 8.04 2.07 -9.42
CA GLU A 17 7.62 0.95 -10.26
C GLU A 17 8.79 0.01 -10.60
N ALA A 18 9.99 0.56 -10.82
CA ALA A 18 11.19 -0.25 -10.99
C ALA A 18 11.51 -1.04 -9.71
N LEU A 19 11.37 -0.43 -8.53
CA LEU A 19 11.53 -1.11 -7.24
C LEU A 19 10.46 -2.18 -7.00
N GLU A 20 9.20 -1.91 -7.36
CA GLU A 20 8.10 -2.88 -7.29
C GLU A 20 8.40 -4.13 -8.14
N ARG A 21 8.93 -3.95 -9.35
CA ARG A 21 9.29 -5.06 -10.24
C ARG A 21 10.60 -5.75 -9.87
N GLY A 22 11.45 -5.11 -9.07
CA GLY A 22 12.75 -5.62 -8.64
C GLY A 22 12.72 -6.88 -7.76
N VAL A 23 11.52 -7.38 -7.40
CA VAL A 23 11.34 -8.71 -6.81
C VAL A 23 11.56 -9.84 -7.84
N TYR A 24 11.53 -9.52 -9.13
CA TYR A 24 11.76 -10.43 -10.23
C TYR A 24 13.12 -10.17 -10.89
N ASN A 25 13.73 -11.23 -11.40
CA ASN A 25 14.86 -11.08 -12.31
C ASN A 25 14.37 -10.53 -13.65
N HIS A 26 15.10 -9.54 -14.18
CA HIS A 26 14.84 -9.01 -15.51
C HIS A 26 15.83 -9.58 -16.54
N ILE A 27 15.42 -9.61 -17.81
CA ILE A 27 16.30 -10.04 -18.91
C ILE A 27 17.43 -9.03 -19.15
N ALA A 28 18.56 -9.49 -19.67
CA ALA A 28 19.67 -8.61 -20.02
C ALA A 28 19.24 -7.54 -21.04
N GLY A 29 19.60 -6.27 -20.78
CA GLY A 29 19.24 -5.13 -21.62
C GLY A 29 17.86 -4.51 -21.35
N ASP A 30 17.11 -4.96 -20.34
CA ASP A 30 15.84 -4.33 -19.92
C ASP A 30 16.04 -2.93 -19.32
N GLY A 31 17.24 -2.62 -18.84
CA GLY A 31 17.57 -1.39 -18.11
C GLY A 31 17.28 -1.49 -16.60
N ARG A 32 16.60 -2.55 -16.16
CA ARG A 32 16.25 -2.83 -14.75
C ARG A 32 16.86 -4.12 -14.23
N GLU A 33 17.71 -4.80 -15.00
CA GLU A 33 18.34 -6.08 -14.62
C GLU A 33 19.20 -6.03 -13.35
N TYR A 34 19.56 -4.83 -12.88
CA TYR A 34 20.25 -4.61 -11.61
C TYR A 34 19.42 -3.81 -10.60
N VAL A 35 18.13 -3.57 -10.87
CA VAL A 35 17.19 -3.00 -9.89
C VAL A 35 16.62 -4.15 -9.10
N ILE A 36 17.21 -4.42 -7.94
CA ILE A 36 16.85 -5.55 -7.09
C ILE A 36 16.17 -5.02 -5.82
N THR A 37 15.07 -5.67 -5.45
CA THR A 37 14.28 -5.38 -4.25
C THR A 37 14.14 -6.64 -3.40
N GLN A 38 13.76 -6.47 -2.14
CA GLN A 38 13.39 -7.58 -1.26
C GLN A 38 12.32 -8.46 -1.94
N HIS A 39 12.58 -9.76 -2.02
CA HIS A 39 11.71 -10.74 -2.71
C HIS A 39 10.27 -10.79 -2.19
N ASP A 40 10.05 -10.36 -0.95
CA ASP A 40 8.77 -10.31 -0.24
C ASP A 40 8.17 -8.90 -0.20
N ALA A 41 8.73 -7.94 -0.95
CA ALA A 41 8.23 -6.57 -0.98
C ALA A 41 6.82 -6.50 -1.56
N MET A 42 5.96 -5.72 -0.93
CA MET A 42 4.58 -5.52 -1.37
C MET A 42 4.30 -4.04 -1.65
N LYS A 43 3.67 -3.78 -2.80
CA LYS A 43 3.10 -2.47 -3.09
C LYS A 43 1.76 -2.32 -2.41
N ILE A 44 1.60 -1.22 -1.70
CA ILE A 44 0.37 -0.85 -1.02
C ILE A 44 -0.28 0.32 -1.74
N ARG A 45 -1.59 0.21 -1.98
CA ARG A 45 -2.40 1.23 -2.64
C ARG A 45 -3.84 1.18 -2.13
N ALA A 46 -4.62 2.21 -2.44
CA ALA A 46 -6.07 2.16 -2.25
C ALA A 46 -6.71 1.27 -3.32
N GLU A 47 -7.63 0.39 -2.90
CA GLU A 47 -8.37 -0.52 -3.77
C GLU A 47 -9.86 -0.36 -3.49
N ASP A 48 -10.43 0.75 -3.95
CA ASP A 48 -11.84 1.08 -3.72
C ASP A 48 -12.76 -0.01 -4.32
N GLY A 49 -13.73 -0.45 -3.55
CA GLY A 49 -14.72 -1.46 -3.94
C GLY A 49 -14.30 -2.92 -3.75
N ARG A 50 -13.08 -3.23 -3.29
CA ARG A 50 -12.71 -4.63 -3.01
C ARG A 50 -13.45 -5.18 -1.78
N SER A 51 -13.64 -6.50 -1.74
CA SER A 51 -14.08 -7.18 -0.53
C SER A 51 -12.93 -7.35 0.46
N ILE A 52 -13.28 -7.37 1.74
CA ILE A 52 -12.40 -7.63 2.88
C ILE A 52 -13.17 -8.59 3.79
N GLU A 53 -12.50 -9.61 4.31
CA GLU A 53 -13.10 -10.58 5.22
C GLU A 53 -12.21 -10.77 6.44
N LYS A 54 -12.71 -10.35 7.61
CA LYS A 54 -12.11 -10.55 8.94
C LYS A 54 -10.66 -10.08 9.09
N VAL A 55 -10.38 -8.86 8.63
CA VAL A 55 -9.06 -8.24 8.79
C VAL A 55 -9.07 -7.25 9.95
N ASN A 56 -8.08 -7.31 10.84
CA ASN A 56 -7.93 -6.33 11.92
C ASN A 56 -7.35 -5.02 11.37
N ILE A 57 -8.21 -4.05 11.05
CA ILE A 57 -7.81 -2.71 10.59
C ILE A 57 -7.74 -1.67 11.71
N GLN A 58 -8.01 -2.06 12.96
CA GLN A 58 -8.01 -1.17 14.13
C GLN A 58 -6.74 -0.31 14.27
N PRO A 59 -5.51 -0.80 13.94
CA PRO A 59 -4.31 0.03 14.02
C PRO A 59 -4.35 1.31 13.17
N PHE A 60 -5.18 1.34 12.13
CA PHE A 60 -5.34 2.49 11.24
C PHE A 60 -6.71 3.17 11.39
N ILE A 61 -7.76 2.39 11.69
CA ILE A 61 -9.15 2.85 11.70
C ILE A 61 -9.83 2.30 12.94
N ASP A 62 -10.00 3.16 13.96
CA ASP A 62 -10.57 2.75 15.25
C ASP A 62 -12.11 2.83 15.26
N HIS A 63 -12.68 3.86 14.65
CA HIS A 63 -14.13 4.12 14.70
C HIS A 63 -14.73 4.26 13.30
N LEU A 64 -15.62 3.33 12.94
CA LEU A 64 -16.43 3.38 11.72
C LEU A 64 -17.89 3.74 11.99
N PRO A 65 -18.58 4.40 11.04
CA PRO A 65 -20.02 4.59 11.10
C PRO A 65 -20.74 3.25 11.30
N GLY A 66 -21.78 3.26 12.13
CA GLY A 66 -22.55 2.05 12.44
C GLY A 66 -21.85 1.08 13.41
N LYS A 67 -20.76 1.49 14.07
CA LYS A 67 -20.02 0.68 15.05
C LYS A 67 -19.59 -0.68 14.48
N LYS A 68 -19.18 -0.70 13.21
CA LYS A 68 -18.59 -1.89 12.62
C LYS A 68 -17.34 -2.28 13.40
N ASP A 69 -17.16 -3.57 13.63
CA ASP A 69 -15.99 -4.11 14.29
C ASP A 69 -14.76 -3.91 13.38
N THR A 70 -13.74 -3.23 13.90
CA THR A 70 -12.48 -2.96 13.20
C THR A 70 -11.40 -3.98 13.53
N THR A 71 -11.63 -4.85 14.53
CA THR A 71 -10.72 -5.96 14.89
C THR A 71 -10.95 -7.20 14.03
N GLU A 72 -12.17 -7.39 13.52
CA GLU A 72 -12.54 -8.42 12.54
C GLU A 72 -13.36 -7.79 11.41
N PHE A 73 -12.77 -6.82 10.69
CA PHE A 73 -13.50 -6.04 9.71
C PHE A 73 -13.82 -6.85 8.45
N SER A 74 -15.11 -6.85 8.07
CA SER A 74 -15.61 -7.42 6.81
C SER A 74 -16.49 -6.43 6.04
N THR A 75 -16.36 -6.43 4.71
CA THR A 75 -17.21 -5.66 3.79
C THR A 75 -17.09 -6.21 2.36
N GLU A 76 -18.17 -6.13 1.58
CA GLU A 76 -18.14 -6.43 0.13
C GLU A 76 -17.79 -5.19 -0.72
N ASN A 77 -17.71 -4.02 -0.09
CA ASN A 77 -17.48 -2.74 -0.77
C ASN A 77 -16.64 -1.83 0.14
N ALA A 78 -15.33 -2.03 0.15
CA ALA A 78 -14.41 -1.23 0.95
C ALA A 78 -14.23 0.17 0.36
N SER A 79 -14.19 1.19 1.22
CA SER A 79 -13.70 2.52 0.83
C SER A 79 -12.18 2.51 0.63
N GLY A 80 -11.63 3.47 -0.11
CA GLY A 80 -10.18 3.60 -0.32
C GLY A 80 -9.30 3.55 0.94
N SER A 81 -9.70 4.16 2.06
CA SER A 81 -8.90 4.10 3.31
C SER A 81 -9.01 2.75 4.01
N THR A 82 -10.21 2.15 4.05
CA THR A 82 -10.41 0.81 4.62
C THR A 82 -9.74 -0.27 3.81
N SER A 83 -9.72 -0.16 2.48
CA SER A 83 -9.01 -1.11 1.62
C SER A 83 -7.50 -0.97 1.75
N GLN A 84 -6.98 0.26 1.83
CA GLN A 84 -5.55 0.46 2.04
C GLN A 84 -5.10 -0.01 3.45
N ALA A 85 -5.91 0.22 4.48
CA ALA A 85 -5.64 -0.30 5.82
C ALA A 85 -5.61 -1.84 5.85
N ALA A 86 -6.61 -2.48 5.22
CA ALA A 86 -6.63 -3.93 5.09
C ALA A 86 -5.43 -4.44 4.29
N ASN A 87 -5.06 -3.76 3.19
CA ASN A 87 -3.93 -4.15 2.36
C ASN A 87 -2.60 -4.12 3.12
N VAL A 88 -2.39 -3.15 4.01
CA VAL A 88 -1.22 -3.14 4.91
C VAL A 88 -1.26 -4.32 5.88
N MET A 89 -2.41 -4.58 6.51
CA MET A 89 -2.55 -5.65 7.51
C MET A 89 -2.38 -7.04 6.90
N GLU A 90 -2.95 -7.28 5.72
CA GLU A 90 -2.77 -8.50 4.92
C GLU A 90 -1.30 -8.67 4.51
N ALA A 91 -0.61 -7.59 4.11
CA ALA A 91 0.80 -7.65 3.74
C ALA A 91 1.69 -7.99 4.94
N LEU A 92 1.38 -7.46 6.13
CA LEU A 92 2.06 -7.80 7.38
C LEU A 92 1.78 -9.25 7.80
N GLU A 93 0.55 -9.74 7.65
CA GLU A 93 0.19 -11.14 7.87
C GLU A 93 0.97 -12.08 6.93
N ALA A 94 1.17 -11.65 5.68
CA ALA A 94 2.00 -12.33 4.69
C ALA A 94 3.52 -12.18 4.93
N GLN A 95 3.93 -11.58 6.04
CA GLN A 95 5.33 -11.46 6.48
C GLN A 95 6.24 -10.63 5.56
N THR A 96 5.69 -9.62 4.89
CA THR A 96 6.50 -8.69 4.08
C THR A 96 7.54 -7.94 4.93
N SER A 97 8.77 -7.85 4.43
CA SER A 97 9.82 -7.02 5.01
C SER A 97 9.85 -5.58 4.47
N LEU A 98 9.11 -5.28 3.40
CA LEU A 98 9.15 -3.98 2.71
C LEU A 98 7.80 -3.59 2.11
N LEU A 99 7.26 -2.45 2.57
CA LEU A 99 6.09 -1.81 1.97
C LEU A 99 6.53 -0.70 1.00
N LEU A 100 6.03 -0.74 -0.23
CA LEU A 100 6.21 0.29 -1.25
C LEU A 100 4.91 1.08 -1.41
N ILE A 101 4.94 2.39 -1.18
CA ILE A 101 3.74 3.24 -1.17
C ILE A 101 3.95 4.40 -2.15
N ASP A 102 2.99 4.59 -3.06
CA ASP A 102 2.91 5.77 -3.91
C ASP A 102 1.75 6.66 -3.43
N GLU A 103 2.02 7.93 -3.16
CA GLU A 103 1.01 8.91 -2.76
C GLU A 103 -0.08 9.06 -3.84
N ASP A 104 0.30 8.99 -5.12
CA ASP A 104 -0.62 9.17 -6.26
C ASP A 104 -1.68 8.05 -6.36
N THR A 105 -1.45 6.90 -5.70
CA THR A 105 -2.39 5.75 -5.68
C THR A 105 -2.90 5.42 -4.28
N SER A 106 -2.64 6.30 -3.31
CA SER A 106 -3.07 6.12 -1.92
C SER A 106 -4.32 6.94 -1.61
N ALA A 107 -5.11 6.50 -0.63
CA ALA A 107 -6.19 7.29 -0.08
C ALA A 107 -5.60 8.44 0.76
N THR A 108 -5.89 9.68 0.40
CA THR A 108 -5.34 10.87 1.09
C THR A 108 -5.59 10.85 2.60
N ASN A 109 -6.80 10.48 3.01
CA ASN A 109 -7.20 10.41 4.43
C ASN A 109 -6.49 9.29 5.21
N PHE A 110 -5.89 8.32 4.51
CA PHE A 110 -5.06 7.28 5.12
C PHE A 110 -3.62 7.79 5.34
N MET A 111 -3.11 8.62 4.43
CA MET A 111 -1.74 9.11 4.45
C MET A 111 -1.53 10.30 5.39
N ILE A 112 -2.56 11.14 5.57
CA ILE A 112 -2.44 12.42 6.25
C ILE A 112 -3.58 12.59 7.24
N ARG A 113 -3.26 13.07 8.44
CA ARG A 113 -4.24 13.54 9.42
C ARG A 113 -4.01 15.03 9.66
N ASP A 114 -5.01 15.86 9.38
CA ASP A 114 -4.97 17.28 9.74
C ASP A 114 -5.15 17.41 11.25
N GLY A 115 -4.33 18.24 11.89
CA GLY A 115 -4.26 18.43 13.34
C GLY A 115 -5.11 19.58 13.86
N ARG A 116 -6.10 20.05 13.08
CA ARG A 116 -7.00 21.13 13.49
C ARG A 116 -7.96 20.72 14.59
#